data_AF-A0A6I2ZWJ6-F1
#
_entry.id   AF-A0A6I2ZWJ6-F1
#
_cell.length_a   1.000
_cell.length_b   1.000
_cell.length_c   1.000
_cell.angle_alpha   90.00
_cell.angle_beta   90.00
_cell.angle_gamma   90.00
#
_symmetry.space_group_name_H-M   'P 1'
#
loop_
_entity.id
_entity.type
_entity.pdbx_description
1 polymer ?
#
loop_
_entity_poly.entity_id
_entity_poly.type
_entity_poly.pdbx_seq_one_letter_code
_entity_poly.pdbx_strand_id
1 'polypeptide(L)'
;MIFAPGAKISFLVHPRASRRPLLVGRGHGRYFVGTVTDHLGSQQAIQANLDAVVDVLKNAGIEHFVYGTAAGQHPAVGCLAKDRVAVVSELVKTHGHSGAYVGVVSGTGIRARRYLKRSAPSVLTKASVLRFFKPQVSPTGILLSDDRAGCDIEFWRSSAGVWTSPVANPYATELAEGDRQRTEVQVGTGTYDSYPAFVQPDPFVTNYPIDVVYTWVDGNDPAWQSRKRAALGQNEGTELNPLAANESRFSSRDELKYSLRSVAAFADWVRHIYLVTDDQVPDWLDTSSDRVTVVSHKELFPDSSALPTFNSHAIETVLHRIPGLSEHFLYMNDDVFIGRPITPDLFFSSVGG
;
A
#
# COMPACT_ATOMS: atom_id res chain seq x y z
N MET A 1 3.98 -1.56 15.59
CA MET A 1 4.38 -2.98 15.63
C MET A 1 3.12 -3.72 15.98
N ILE A 2 2.57 -4.52 15.05
CA ILE A 2 1.33 -5.27 15.26
C ILE A 2 1.65 -6.66 14.74
N PHE A 3 1.32 -7.69 15.52
CA PHE A 3 1.39 -9.13 15.21
C PHE A 3 2.70 -9.89 15.53
N ALA A 4 2.62 -10.79 16.53
CA ALA A 4 2.82 -12.24 16.35
C ALA A 4 2.27 -13.02 17.56
N PRO A 5 1.60 -14.17 17.35
CA PRO A 5 1.29 -15.09 18.44
C PRO A 5 2.54 -15.94 18.74
N GLY A 6 3.12 -15.74 19.92
CA GLY A 6 3.96 -16.76 20.57
C GLY A 6 5.49 -16.62 20.56
N ALA A 7 6.10 -15.48 20.23
CA ALA A 7 7.55 -15.30 20.36
C ALA A 7 7.93 -14.16 21.31
N LYS A 8 8.56 -14.46 22.45
CA LYS A 8 9.38 -13.49 23.20
C LYS A 8 10.66 -13.25 22.41
N ILE A 9 10.85 -12.08 21.81
CA ILE A 9 12.17 -11.65 21.32
C ILE A 9 12.46 -10.22 21.76
N SER A 10 13.56 -10.11 22.49
CA SER A 10 14.21 -8.91 23.00
C SER A 10 14.75 -8.01 21.88
N PHE A 11 14.55 -6.71 22.02
CA PHE A 11 15.32 -5.72 21.29
C PHE A 11 16.62 -5.42 22.02
N LEU A 12 17.75 -5.85 21.46
CA LEU A 12 19.00 -5.08 21.50
C LEU A 12 20.02 -5.71 20.55
N VAL A 13 20.82 -4.81 19.96
CA VAL A 13 22.10 -5.03 19.26
C VAL A 13 22.01 -5.16 17.72
N HIS A 14 22.33 -4.06 17.02
CA HIS A 14 23.06 -4.13 15.73
C HIS A 14 24.41 -4.83 15.98
N PRO A 15 24.83 -5.83 15.17
CA PRO A 15 25.49 -5.49 13.91
C PRO A 15 25.36 -6.54 12.77
N ARG A 16 25.59 -6.06 11.52
CA ARG A 16 25.65 -6.76 10.22
C ARG A 16 24.31 -7.18 9.61
N ALA A 17 24.02 -6.65 8.41
CA ALA A 17 22.87 -6.97 7.58
C ALA A 17 22.76 -8.49 7.34
N SER A 18 21.96 -9.19 8.15
CA SER A 18 21.59 -10.58 7.87
C SER A 18 20.71 -10.57 6.62
N ARG A 19 21.17 -11.19 5.53
CA ARG A 19 20.36 -11.34 4.32
C ARG A 19 19.06 -12.06 4.69
N ARG A 20 17.92 -11.40 4.50
CA ARG A 20 16.60 -12.04 4.65
C ARG A 20 16.53 -13.26 3.72
N PRO A 21 15.94 -14.39 4.17
CA PRO A 21 15.88 -15.60 3.36
C PRO A 21 15.04 -15.36 2.10
N LEU A 22 15.37 -16.10 1.04
CA LEU A 22 14.59 -16.14 -0.20
C LEU A 22 13.71 -17.38 -0.20
N LEU A 23 12.45 -17.24 -0.62
CA LEU A 23 11.49 -18.33 -0.71
C LEU A 23 10.69 -18.24 -2.02
N VAL A 24 10.24 -19.39 -2.52
CA VAL A 24 9.36 -19.43 -3.70
C VAL A 24 7.93 -19.12 -3.26
N GLY A 25 7.42 -17.95 -3.63
CA GLY A 25 6.05 -17.54 -3.40
C GLY A 25 5.15 -17.84 -4.60
N ARG A 26 3.88 -18.16 -4.34
CA ARG A 26 2.83 -18.33 -5.35
C ARG A 26 1.74 -17.27 -5.17
N GLY A 27 1.31 -16.65 -6.26
CA GLY A 27 0.17 -15.73 -6.29
C GLY A 27 -0.20 -15.34 -7.70
N HIS A 28 -1.48 -15.05 -7.94
CA HIS A 28 -2.03 -14.68 -9.26
C HIS A 28 -1.59 -15.62 -10.41
N GLY A 29 -1.51 -16.93 -10.15
CA GLY A 29 -1.08 -17.93 -11.13
C GLY A 29 0.41 -17.92 -11.48
N ARG A 30 1.24 -17.16 -10.73
CA ARG A 30 2.69 -17.01 -10.96
C ARG A 30 3.49 -17.51 -9.78
N TYR A 31 4.77 -17.80 -10.04
CA TYR A 31 5.77 -18.14 -9.03
C TYR A 31 6.93 -17.14 -9.09
N PHE A 32 7.36 -16.66 -7.93
CA PHE A 32 8.52 -15.78 -7.79
C PHE A 32 9.41 -16.25 -6.65
N VAL A 33 10.73 -16.09 -6.82
CA VAL A 33 11.67 -16.17 -5.71
C VAL A 33 11.72 -14.78 -5.09
N GLY A 34 11.20 -14.63 -3.88
CA GLY A 34 11.11 -13.32 -3.22
C GLY A 34 11.74 -13.33 -1.84
N THR A 35 11.91 -12.13 -1.30
CA THR A 35 12.41 -11.91 0.06
C THR A 35 11.30 -12.23 1.05
N VAL A 36 11.59 -13.05 2.05
CA VAL A 36 10.60 -13.36 3.11
C VAL A 36 10.33 -12.11 3.95
N THR A 37 9.05 -11.82 4.19
CA THR A 37 8.58 -10.72 5.04
C THR A 37 7.33 -11.14 5.81
N ASP A 38 7.18 -10.65 7.03
CA ASP A 38 6.03 -10.86 7.91
C ASP A 38 5.00 -9.71 7.81
N HIS A 39 5.34 -8.62 7.11
CA HIS A 39 4.47 -7.49 6.80
C HIS A 39 4.51 -7.16 5.32
N LEU A 40 3.38 -6.69 4.79
CA LEU A 40 3.26 -6.09 3.47
C LEU A 40 2.74 -4.67 3.64
N GLY A 41 3.39 -3.70 3.02
CA GLY A 41 2.86 -2.38 2.74
C GLY A 41 3.17 -2.08 1.28
N SER A 42 2.13 -1.88 0.46
CA SER A 42 2.28 -1.74 -0.98
C SER A 42 3.11 -0.51 -1.36
N GLN A 43 2.88 0.64 -0.73
CA GLN A 43 3.65 1.86 -0.92
C GLN A 43 5.07 1.68 -0.40
N GLN A 44 5.26 1.01 0.75
CA GLN A 44 6.60 0.69 1.26
C GLN A 44 7.41 -0.18 0.28
N ALA A 45 6.76 -1.15 -0.38
CA ALA A 45 7.42 -1.99 -1.39
C ALA A 45 7.77 -1.21 -2.66
N ILE A 46 6.90 -0.30 -3.11
CA ILE A 46 7.15 0.61 -4.23
C ILE A 46 8.36 1.51 -3.92
N GLN A 47 8.32 2.15 -2.75
CA GLN A 47 9.36 3.03 -2.22
C GLN A 47 10.72 2.31 -2.16
N ALA A 48 10.77 1.12 -1.56
CA ALA A 48 12.00 0.34 -1.45
C ALA A 48 12.58 -0.09 -2.82
N ASN A 49 11.75 -0.30 -3.85
CA ASN A 49 12.22 -0.59 -5.20
C ASN A 49 12.75 0.65 -5.92
N LEU A 50 12.14 1.82 -5.71
CA LEU A 50 12.64 3.11 -6.19
C LEU A 50 14.01 3.42 -5.57
N ASP A 51 14.11 3.36 -4.24
CA ASP A 51 15.35 3.59 -3.50
C ASP A 51 16.48 2.68 -3.98
N ALA A 52 16.19 1.40 -4.17
CA ALA A 52 17.17 0.43 -4.66
C ALA A 52 17.72 0.80 -6.04
N VAL A 53 16.89 1.33 -6.96
CA VAL A 53 17.34 1.78 -8.28
C VAL A 53 18.19 3.03 -8.16
N VAL A 54 17.72 4.04 -7.42
CA VAL A 54 18.42 5.31 -7.22
C VAL A 54 19.78 5.07 -6.58
N ASP A 55 19.86 4.23 -5.55
CA ASP A 55 21.12 3.86 -4.89
C ASP A 55 22.12 3.24 -5.88
N VAL A 56 21.65 2.36 -6.78
CA VAL A 56 22.51 1.76 -7.82
C VAL A 56 23.07 2.83 -8.74
N LEU A 57 22.24 3.74 -9.24
CA LEU A 57 22.68 4.78 -10.18
C LEU A 57 23.61 5.79 -9.51
N LYS A 58 23.26 6.23 -8.29
CA LYS A 58 24.05 7.15 -7.49
C LYS A 58 25.43 6.59 -7.17
N ASN A 59 25.51 5.34 -6.70
CA ASN A 59 26.78 4.69 -6.37
C ASN A 59 27.65 4.43 -7.61
N ALA A 60 27.03 4.29 -8.78
CA ALA A 60 27.72 4.14 -10.06
C ALA A 60 28.13 5.48 -10.71
N GLY A 61 27.72 6.62 -10.14
CA GLY A 61 27.94 7.94 -10.74
C GLY A 61 27.20 8.16 -12.06
N ILE A 62 26.08 7.45 -12.28
CA ILE A 62 25.28 7.56 -13.49
C ILE A 62 24.31 8.73 -13.33
N GLU A 63 24.31 9.64 -14.31
CA GLU A 63 23.40 10.79 -14.34
C GLU A 63 21.94 10.29 -14.44
N HIS A 64 21.13 10.73 -13.49
CA HIS A 64 19.74 10.31 -13.37
C HIS A 64 18.87 11.39 -12.72
N PHE A 65 17.57 11.25 -12.91
CA PHE A 65 16.53 12.08 -12.29
C PHE A 65 15.31 11.22 -12.00
N VAL A 66 14.55 11.60 -10.97
CA VAL A 66 13.36 10.87 -10.55
C VAL A 66 12.12 11.71 -10.84
N TYR A 67 11.02 11.05 -11.19
CA TYR A 67 9.70 11.68 -11.12
C TYR A 67 8.67 10.67 -10.63
N GLY A 68 7.74 11.18 -9.83
CA GLY A 68 6.53 10.46 -9.51
C GLY A 68 5.66 10.37 -10.75
N THR A 69 4.72 9.46 -10.76
CA THR A 69 3.72 9.38 -11.83
C THR A 69 2.35 9.43 -11.19
N ALA A 70 1.33 9.88 -11.92
CA ALA A 70 -0.04 9.97 -11.43
C ALA A 70 -0.52 8.68 -10.75
N ALA A 71 -1.56 8.80 -9.93
CA ALA A 71 -2.19 7.71 -9.20
C ALA A 71 -2.25 6.39 -10.01
N GLY A 72 -1.53 5.36 -9.55
CA GLY A 72 -1.51 4.02 -10.16
C GLY A 72 -0.44 3.76 -11.22
N GLN A 73 0.43 4.73 -11.52
CA GLN A 73 1.64 4.51 -12.32
C GLN A 73 2.87 4.26 -11.42
N HIS A 74 3.91 3.64 -11.98
CA HIS A 74 5.13 3.28 -11.25
C HIS A 74 6.06 4.49 -11.15
N PRO A 75 6.75 4.71 -10.01
CA PRO A 75 7.77 5.73 -9.95
C PRO A 75 8.85 5.45 -11.00
N ALA A 76 9.31 6.51 -11.66
CA ALA A 76 10.23 6.42 -12.78
C ALA A 76 11.56 7.09 -12.46
N VAL A 77 12.64 6.45 -12.93
CA VAL A 77 13.99 6.99 -12.91
C VAL A 77 14.46 7.15 -14.35
N GLY A 78 14.63 8.39 -14.79
CA GLY A 78 15.20 8.73 -16.09
C GLY A 78 16.73 8.70 -16.04
N CYS A 79 17.34 8.08 -17.03
CA CYS A 79 18.79 8.14 -17.27
C CYS A 79 19.08 8.10 -18.77
N LEU A 80 20.31 8.43 -19.19
CA LEU A 80 20.64 8.48 -20.61
C LEU A 80 20.80 7.09 -21.23
N ALA A 81 20.28 6.93 -22.44
CA ALA A 81 20.33 5.68 -23.19
C ALA A 81 21.75 5.18 -23.49
N LYS A 82 22.73 6.09 -23.51
CA LYS A 82 24.16 5.75 -23.64
C LYS A 82 24.66 4.91 -22.46
N ASP A 83 24.08 5.10 -21.27
CA ASP A 83 24.51 4.45 -20.01
C ASP A 83 23.78 3.13 -19.76
N ARG A 84 22.87 2.72 -20.65
CA ARG A 84 22.01 1.53 -20.48
C ARG A 84 22.76 0.25 -20.11
N VAL A 85 23.89 0.00 -20.78
CA VAL A 85 24.70 -1.21 -20.51
C VAL A 85 25.31 -1.13 -19.10
N ALA A 86 25.77 0.04 -18.69
CA ALA A 86 26.30 0.27 -17.35
C ALA A 86 25.22 0.10 -16.27
N VAL A 87 24.04 0.68 -16.47
CA VAL A 87 22.88 0.51 -15.56
C VAL A 87 22.54 -0.96 -15.35
N VAL A 88 22.39 -1.72 -16.44
CA VAL A 88 22.07 -3.15 -16.36
C VAL A 88 23.18 -3.94 -15.65
N SER A 89 24.44 -3.60 -15.89
CA SER A 89 25.59 -4.21 -15.22
C SER A 89 25.59 -3.95 -13.72
N GLU A 90 25.38 -2.71 -13.29
CA GLU A 90 25.38 -2.32 -11.88
C GLU A 90 24.16 -2.87 -11.12
N LEU A 91 22.99 -2.98 -11.76
CA LEU A 91 21.84 -3.72 -11.21
C LEU A 91 22.18 -5.19 -10.95
N VAL A 92 22.83 -5.87 -11.90
CA VAL A 92 23.24 -7.28 -11.74
C VAL A 92 24.25 -7.43 -10.61
N LYS A 93 25.28 -6.57 -10.58
CA LYS A 93 26.33 -6.58 -9.56
C LYS A 93 25.77 -6.38 -8.16
N THR A 94 24.82 -5.44 -8.01
CA THR A 94 24.25 -5.07 -6.70
C THR A 94 23.15 -6.02 -6.25
N HIS A 95 22.28 -6.47 -7.16
CA HIS A 95 21.05 -7.19 -6.85
C HIS A 95 20.95 -8.61 -7.39
N GLY A 96 21.99 -9.15 -8.04
CA GLY A 96 22.01 -10.51 -8.59
C GLY A 96 21.89 -11.65 -7.57
N HIS A 97 21.90 -11.34 -6.27
CA HIS A 97 21.70 -12.29 -5.16
C HIS A 97 20.56 -11.89 -4.20
N SER A 98 19.79 -10.85 -4.53
CA SER A 98 18.76 -10.31 -3.63
C SER A 98 17.34 -10.71 -3.98
N GLY A 99 17.15 -11.71 -4.86
CA GLY A 99 15.81 -12.08 -5.32
C GLY A 99 15.17 -11.08 -6.29
N ALA A 100 15.96 -10.18 -6.89
CA ALA A 100 15.44 -9.12 -7.76
C ALA A 100 15.12 -9.64 -9.17
N TYR A 101 14.17 -8.97 -9.81
CA TYR A 101 13.79 -9.19 -11.20
C TYR A 101 13.87 -7.88 -11.98
N VAL A 102 14.11 -8.01 -13.28
CA VAL A 102 13.98 -6.92 -14.24
C VAL A 102 13.02 -7.35 -15.36
N GLY A 103 12.00 -6.53 -15.57
CA GLY A 103 11.06 -6.63 -16.68
C GLY A 103 11.45 -5.74 -17.84
N VAL A 104 11.25 -6.19 -19.08
CA VAL A 104 11.26 -5.36 -20.28
C VAL A 104 9.84 -4.85 -20.51
N VAL A 105 9.63 -3.55 -20.33
CA VAL A 105 8.32 -2.91 -20.47
C VAL A 105 8.02 -2.65 -21.95
N SER A 106 6.78 -2.91 -22.37
CA SER A 106 6.28 -2.64 -23.72
C SER A 106 4.78 -2.40 -23.65
N GLY A 107 4.33 -1.21 -24.10
CA GLY A 107 2.96 -0.77 -23.90
C GLY A 107 2.65 -0.66 -22.41
N THR A 108 1.52 -1.23 -21.97
CA THR A 108 1.04 -1.18 -20.58
C THR A 108 1.55 -2.32 -19.70
N GLY A 109 2.46 -3.18 -20.20
CA GLY A 109 2.86 -4.39 -19.47
C GLY A 109 4.31 -4.81 -19.68
N ILE A 110 4.67 -5.95 -19.06
CA ILE A 110 6.00 -6.53 -19.18
C ILE A 110 6.00 -7.63 -20.24
N ARG A 111 6.76 -7.39 -21.33
CA ARG A 111 6.96 -8.36 -22.43
C ARG A 111 7.83 -9.54 -22.00
N ALA A 112 8.87 -9.28 -21.21
CA ALA A 112 9.81 -10.32 -20.75
C ALA A 112 10.29 -10.02 -19.33
N ARG A 113 10.21 -11.00 -18.44
CA ARG A 113 10.74 -10.92 -17.07
C ARG A 113 12.01 -11.74 -16.94
N ARG A 114 13.00 -11.23 -16.22
CA ARG A 114 14.28 -11.90 -15.97
C ARG A 114 14.61 -11.82 -14.48
N TYR A 115 14.82 -12.97 -13.87
CA TYR A 115 15.43 -13.04 -12.55
C TYR A 115 16.89 -12.58 -12.67
N LEU A 116 17.29 -11.58 -11.88
CA LEU A 116 18.66 -11.10 -11.88
C LEU A 116 19.55 -12.15 -11.21
N LYS A 117 20.43 -12.74 -12.03
CA LYS A 117 21.52 -13.61 -11.58
C LYS A 117 22.86 -12.89 -11.82
N ARG A 118 23.97 -13.63 -11.81
CA ARG A 118 25.33 -13.14 -12.06
C ARG A 118 25.57 -12.52 -13.45
N SER A 119 24.68 -12.72 -14.41
CA SER A 119 24.82 -12.13 -15.76
C SER A 119 23.51 -11.57 -16.28
N ALA A 120 23.60 -10.43 -16.96
CA ALA A 120 22.46 -9.77 -17.58
C ALA A 120 22.12 -10.40 -18.93
N PRO A 121 20.87 -10.82 -19.17
CA PRO A 121 20.42 -11.20 -20.51
C PRO A 121 20.52 -10.01 -21.48
N SER A 122 21.00 -10.24 -22.70
CA SER A 122 21.16 -9.21 -23.74
C SER A 122 19.86 -8.50 -24.16
N VAL A 123 18.70 -9.09 -23.83
CA VAL A 123 17.40 -8.44 -24.05
C VAL A 123 17.23 -7.18 -23.19
N LEU A 124 17.84 -7.13 -21.99
CA LEU A 124 17.72 -5.99 -21.08
C LEU A 124 18.45 -4.77 -21.64
N THR A 125 19.60 -4.97 -22.29
CA THR A 125 20.43 -3.90 -22.86
C THR A 125 19.88 -3.32 -24.18
N LYS A 126 18.73 -3.83 -24.66
CA LYS A 126 18.03 -3.31 -25.84
C LYS A 126 16.72 -2.61 -25.50
N ALA A 127 16.26 -2.69 -24.27
CA ALA A 127 14.98 -2.12 -23.85
C ALA A 127 15.06 -0.59 -23.70
N SER A 128 13.99 0.10 -24.09
CA SER A 128 13.85 1.54 -23.83
C SER A 128 13.38 1.82 -22.39
N VAL A 129 12.63 0.89 -21.80
CA VAL A 129 12.16 0.95 -20.41
C VAL A 129 12.34 -0.41 -19.76
N LEU A 130 12.90 -0.41 -18.55
CA LEU A 130 13.04 -1.59 -17.70
C LEU A 130 12.27 -1.40 -16.40
N ARG A 131 11.61 -2.44 -15.90
CA ARG A 131 10.99 -2.43 -14.56
C ARG A 131 11.82 -3.23 -13.57
N PHE A 132 12.40 -2.57 -12.59
CA PHE A 132 13.06 -3.25 -11.47
C PHE A 132 12.04 -3.53 -10.36
N PHE A 133 12.07 -4.75 -9.80
CA PHE A 133 11.26 -5.08 -8.62
C PHE A 133 11.85 -6.25 -7.83
N LYS A 134 11.60 -6.24 -6.51
CA LYS A 134 11.91 -7.32 -5.59
C LYS A 134 10.62 -7.90 -5.01
N PRO A 135 10.21 -9.11 -5.43
CA PRO A 135 9.06 -9.77 -4.86
C PRO A 135 9.20 -9.98 -3.35
N GLN A 136 8.09 -9.81 -2.64
CA GLN A 136 7.97 -10.13 -1.21
C GLN A 136 7.07 -11.34 -1.04
N VAL A 137 7.45 -12.23 -0.12
CA VAL A 137 6.77 -13.52 0.09
C VAL A 137 6.54 -13.74 1.58
N SER A 138 5.37 -14.25 1.96
CA SER A 138 5.09 -14.60 3.35
C SER A 138 5.95 -15.79 3.81
N PRO A 139 6.11 -16.03 5.12
CA PRO A 139 6.78 -17.24 5.61
C PRO A 139 6.13 -18.54 5.14
N THR A 140 4.84 -18.50 4.78
CA THR A 140 4.05 -19.63 4.27
C THR A 140 4.08 -19.78 2.75
N GLY A 141 4.82 -18.94 2.02
CA GLY A 141 4.94 -19.03 0.55
C GLY A 141 3.84 -18.34 -0.25
N ILE A 142 3.11 -17.41 0.36
CA ILE A 142 2.14 -16.57 -0.35
C ILE A 142 2.90 -15.39 -0.96
N LEU A 143 2.70 -15.12 -2.25
CA LEU A 143 3.25 -13.94 -2.90
C LEU A 143 2.50 -12.69 -2.40
N LEU A 144 3.25 -11.76 -1.80
CA LEU A 144 2.73 -10.53 -1.20
C LEU A 144 2.92 -9.32 -2.13
N SER A 145 4.03 -9.28 -2.88
CA SER A 145 4.32 -8.20 -3.83
C SER A 145 5.04 -8.73 -5.07
N ASP A 146 4.77 -8.12 -6.22
CA ASP A 146 5.27 -8.52 -7.54
C ASP A 146 5.71 -7.31 -8.38
N ASP A 147 5.64 -7.42 -9.71
CA ASP A 147 5.99 -6.34 -10.64
C ASP A 147 5.14 -5.08 -10.50
N ARG A 148 3.97 -5.16 -9.84
CA ARG A 148 3.12 -3.99 -9.54
C ARG A 148 3.76 -3.03 -8.54
N ALA A 149 4.69 -3.49 -7.72
CA ALA A 149 5.45 -2.64 -6.81
C ALA A 149 6.79 -2.17 -7.42
N GLY A 150 7.01 -2.36 -8.71
CA GLY A 150 8.28 -2.04 -9.35
C GLY A 150 8.51 -0.54 -9.57
N CYS A 151 9.77 -0.22 -9.88
CA CYS A 151 10.22 1.08 -10.35
C CYS A 151 10.64 0.97 -11.82
N ASP A 152 10.18 1.91 -12.65
CA ASP A 152 10.55 1.98 -14.06
C ASP A 152 11.85 2.77 -14.25
N ILE A 153 12.74 2.26 -15.09
CA ILE A 153 13.99 2.86 -15.50
C ILE A 153 13.86 3.20 -16.98
N GLU A 154 13.85 4.49 -17.27
CA GLU A 154 13.65 5.00 -18.62
C GLU A 154 14.99 5.44 -19.23
N PHE A 155 15.29 4.94 -20.42
CA PHE A 155 16.50 5.27 -21.16
C PHE A 155 16.23 6.38 -22.17
N TRP A 156 16.42 7.62 -21.73
CA TRP A 156 16.23 8.84 -22.50
C TRP A 156 17.29 9.02 -23.57
N ARG A 157 16.89 9.37 -24.79
CA ARG A 157 17.84 9.64 -25.89
C ARG A 157 18.31 11.08 -25.79
N SER A 158 19.57 11.34 -26.12
CA SER A 158 20.10 12.70 -26.27
C SER A 158 20.48 12.95 -27.72
N SER A 159 19.97 14.03 -28.31
CA SER A 159 20.29 14.47 -29.66
C SER A 159 20.23 16.00 -29.71
N ALA A 160 21.26 16.64 -30.27
CA ALA A 160 21.32 18.09 -30.42
C ALA A 160 21.00 18.88 -29.12
N GLY A 161 21.48 18.42 -27.96
CA GLY A 161 21.29 19.09 -26.66
C GLY A 161 19.94 18.86 -25.98
N VAL A 162 19.01 18.16 -26.64
CA VAL A 162 17.68 17.80 -26.11
C VAL A 162 17.68 16.34 -25.67
N TRP A 163 17.09 16.07 -24.50
CA TRP A 163 16.81 14.72 -24.03
C TRP A 163 15.34 14.37 -24.28
N THR A 164 15.07 13.22 -24.88
CA THR A 164 13.71 12.78 -25.23
C THR A 164 13.36 11.47 -24.51
N SER A 165 12.21 11.45 -23.86
CA SER A 165 11.68 10.29 -23.14
C SER A 165 11.38 9.13 -24.11
N PRO A 166 11.59 7.88 -23.69
CA PRO A 166 11.14 6.72 -24.45
C PRO A 166 9.63 6.49 -24.42
N VAL A 167 8.88 7.19 -23.56
CA VAL A 167 7.44 7.01 -23.35
C VAL A 167 6.74 8.36 -23.19
N ALA A 168 5.43 8.40 -23.40
CA ALA A 168 4.62 9.53 -22.97
C ALA A 168 4.51 9.53 -21.45
N ASN A 169 4.65 10.69 -20.82
CA ASN A 169 4.47 10.88 -19.38
C ASN A 169 3.76 12.23 -19.12
N PRO A 170 3.12 12.42 -17.96
CA PRO A 170 2.29 13.60 -17.71
C PRO A 170 3.10 14.88 -17.36
N TYR A 171 4.43 14.81 -17.32
CA TYR A 171 5.29 15.93 -16.94
C TYR A 171 5.97 16.56 -18.15
N ALA A 172 7.00 15.90 -18.67
CA ALA A 172 7.78 16.36 -19.81
C ALA A 172 8.31 15.16 -20.58
N THR A 173 8.12 15.17 -21.89
CA THR A 173 8.68 14.15 -22.81
C THR A 173 9.97 14.62 -23.47
N GLU A 174 10.33 15.90 -23.32
CA GLU A 174 11.55 16.51 -23.81
C GLU A 174 12.14 17.44 -22.74
N LEU A 175 13.47 17.49 -22.65
CA LEU A 175 14.21 18.39 -21.77
C LEU A 175 15.34 19.05 -22.57
N ALA A 176 15.28 20.37 -22.74
CA ALA A 176 16.38 21.11 -23.33
C ALA A 176 17.51 21.32 -22.31
N GLU A 177 18.67 21.80 -22.76
CA GLU A 177 19.79 22.11 -21.87
C GLU A 177 19.44 23.16 -20.80
N GLY A 178 18.66 24.18 -21.16
CA GLY A 178 18.22 25.22 -20.23
C GLY A 178 17.28 24.71 -19.12
N ASP A 179 16.56 23.61 -19.35
CA ASP A 179 15.59 23.04 -18.41
C ASP A 179 16.23 22.08 -17.40
N ARG A 180 17.50 21.70 -17.62
CA ARG A 180 18.23 20.70 -16.83
C ARG A 180 18.92 21.29 -15.59
N GLN A 181 18.30 22.28 -14.97
CA GLN A 181 18.73 22.82 -13.67
C GLN A 181 18.36 21.83 -12.57
N ARG A 182 19.32 21.39 -11.74
CA ARG A 182 19.03 20.42 -10.68
C ARG A 182 18.10 21.02 -9.63
N THR A 183 17.17 20.20 -9.18
CA THR A 183 16.22 20.49 -8.10
C THR A 183 15.87 19.17 -7.41
N GLU A 184 15.04 19.22 -6.37
CA GLU A 184 14.53 18.04 -5.68
C GLU A 184 13.03 17.85 -5.94
N VAL A 185 12.57 16.61 -5.93
CA VAL A 185 11.16 16.22 -5.99
C VAL A 185 10.84 15.26 -4.84
N GLN A 186 9.64 15.37 -4.29
CA GLN A 186 9.08 14.40 -3.34
C GLN A 186 8.36 13.29 -4.11
N VAL A 187 8.76 12.04 -3.91
CA VAL A 187 8.09 10.87 -4.48
C VAL A 187 7.90 9.84 -3.37
N GLY A 188 6.65 9.53 -3.05
CA GLY A 188 6.33 8.71 -1.88
C GLY A 188 6.84 9.36 -0.60
N THR A 189 7.72 8.68 0.13
CA THR A 189 8.35 9.20 1.35
C THR A 189 9.78 9.68 1.14
N GLY A 190 10.28 9.67 -0.11
CA GLY A 190 11.66 10.01 -0.46
C GLY A 190 11.80 11.36 -1.15
N THR A 191 12.95 12.01 -0.90
CA THR A 191 13.42 13.18 -1.64
C THR A 191 14.47 12.75 -2.67
N TYR A 192 14.31 13.16 -3.91
CA TYR A 192 15.22 12.76 -4.99
C TYR A 192 15.61 13.93 -5.87
N ASP A 193 16.80 13.82 -6.47
CA ASP A 193 17.21 14.75 -7.49
C ASP A 193 16.32 14.62 -8.75
N SER A 194 15.97 15.78 -9.31
CA SER A 194 15.18 15.89 -10.52
C SER A 194 15.45 17.21 -11.26
N TYR A 195 14.53 17.59 -12.14
CA TYR A 195 14.50 18.85 -12.89
C TYR A 195 13.15 19.56 -12.69
N PRO A 196 13.08 20.90 -12.82
CA PRO A 196 11.86 21.68 -12.59
C PRO A 196 10.61 21.16 -13.30
N ALA A 197 10.78 20.59 -14.49
CA ALA A 197 9.69 19.99 -15.27
C ALA A 197 8.95 18.86 -14.54
N PHE A 198 9.56 18.23 -13.54
CA PHE A 198 9.02 17.10 -12.79
C PHE A 198 8.64 17.43 -11.35
N VAL A 199 8.78 18.69 -10.92
CA VAL A 199 8.50 19.12 -9.54
C VAL A 199 7.03 19.46 -9.32
N GLN A 200 6.26 19.66 -10.39
CA GLN A 200 4.87 20.06 -10.26
C GLN A 200 4.08 19.00 -9.50
N PRO A 201 3.40 19.36 -8.39
CA PRO A 201 2.49 18.45 -7.75
C PRO A 201 1.45 18.06 -8.80
N ASP A 202 1.25 16.76 -8.99
CA ASP A 202 0.13 16.30 -9.79
C ASP A 202 -1.13 16.95 -9.17
N PRO A 203 -1.84 17.82 -9.91
CA PRO A 203 -2.98 18.55 -9.38
C PRO A 203 -4.11 17.59 -8.94
N PHE A 204 -3.98 16.30 -9.27
CA PHE A 204 -4.87 15.22 -8.88
C PHE A 204 -4.42 14.43 -7.65
N VAL A 205 -3.24 14.71 -7.07
CA VAL A 205 -2.75 13.96 -5.89
C VAL A 205 -3.38 14.46 -4.60
N THR A 206 -3.92 13.52 -3.84
CA THR A 206 -4.46 13.72 -2.50
C THR A 206 -3.35 13.92 -1.45
N ASN A 207 -3.31 15.11 -0.82
CA ASN A 207 -2.25 15.51 0.13
C ASN A 207 -2.72 15.74 1.58
N TYR A 208 -3.89 15.22 1.95
CA TYR A 208 -4.44 15.32 3.31
C TYR A 208 -4.48 13.96 4.00
N PRO A 209 -4.45 13.91 5.35
CA PRO A 209 -4.57 12.65 6.08
C PRO A 209 -5.93 12.00 5.87
N ILE A 210 -5.96 10.69 5.67
CA ILE A 210 -7.20 9.91 5.56
C ILE A 210 -7.22 8.82 6.61
N ASP A 211 -8.31 8.75 7.36
CA ASP A 211 -8.56 7.68 8.33
C ASP A 211 -9.55 6.64 7.78
N VAL A 212 -9.63 5.49 8.42
CA VAL A 212 -10.66 4.48 8.15
C VAL A 212 -11.47 4.23 9.42
N VAL A 213 -12.78 4.18 9.29
CA VAL A 213 -13.71 3.85 10.37
C VAL A 213 -14.40 2.53 10.05
N TYR A 214 -14.23 1.56 10.95
CA TYR A 214 -14.94 0.29 10.94
C TYR A 214 -16.08 0.32 11.94
N THR A 215 -17.20 -0.32 11.60
CA THR A 215 -18.20 -0.74 12.57
C THR A 215 -18.09 -2.26 12.74
N TRP A 216 -18.12 -2.73 13.98
CA TRP A 216 -18.03 -4.16 14.26
C TRP A 216 -18.75 -4.55 15.54
N VAL A 217 -19.26 -5.78 15.55
CA VAL A 217 -19.86 -6.40 16.73
C VAL A 217 -19.52 -7.89 16.78
N ASP A 218 -19.19 -8.40 17.96
CA ASP A 218 -19.16 -9.84 18.21
C ASP A 218 -20.59 -10.33 18.43
N GLY A 219 -21.15 -10.97 17.40
CA GLY A 219 -22.47 -11.56 17.46
C GLY A 219 -22.58 -12.75 18.43
N ASN A 220 -21.46 -13.33 18.87
CA ASN A 220 -21.43 -14.43 19.85
C ASN A 220 -21.34 -13.96 21.31
N ASP A 221 -21.17 -12.65 21.57
CA ASP A 221 -21.13 -12.11 22.92
C ASP A 221 -22.49 -12.26 23.62
N PRO A 222 -22.60 -13.08 24.69
CA PRO A 222 -23.86 -13.29 25.38
C PRO A 222 -24.42 -12.03 26.05
N ALA A 223 -23.55 -11.12 26.51
CA ALA A 223 -23.96 -9.87 27.13
C ALA A 223 -24.58 -8.93 26.09
N TRP A 224 -23.96 -8.85 24.91
CA TRP A 224 -24.52 -8.12 23.77
C TRP A 224 -25.87 -8.70 23.31
N GLN A 225 -25.96 -10.03 23.13
CA GLN A 225 -27.21 -10.70 22.74
C GLN A 225 -28.32 -10.46 23.76
N SER A 226 -28.00 -10.43 25.06
CA SER A 226 -28.96 -10.11 26.11
C SER A 226 -29.48 -8.66 26.00
N ARG A 227 -28.58 -7.68 25.83
CA ARG A 227 -28.96 -6.27 25.65
C ARG A 227 -29.81 -6.06 24.40
N LYS A 228 -29.44 -6.69 23.28
CA LYS A 228 -30.17 -6.61 22.01
C LYS A 228 -31.57 -7.19 22.12
N ARG A 229 -31.72 -8.37 22.73
CA ARG A 229 -33.04 -8.99 22.95
C ARG A 229 -33.92 -8.13 23.85
N ALA A 230 -33.37 -7.56 24.92
CA ALA A 230 -34.12 -6.66 25.80
C ALA A 230 -34.62 -5.41 25.06
N ALA A 231 -33.78 -4.80 24.22
CA ALA A 231 -34.17 -3.61 23.43
C ALA A 231 -35.21 -3.94 22.34
N LEU A 232 -35.13 -5.10 21.69
CA LEU A 232 -36.12 -5.54 20.70
C LEU A 232 -37.45 -5.96 21.36
N GLY A 233 -37.40 -6.60 22.53
CA GLY A 233 -38.58 -6.99 23.30
C GLY A 233 -39.33 -5.82 23.94
N GLN A 234 -38.77 -4.60 23.94
CA GLN A 234 -39.50 -3.38 24.30
C GLN A 234 -40.28 -2.76 23.13
N ASN A 235 -40.05 -3.23 21.89
CA ASN A 235 -40.76 -2.80 20.68
C ASN A 235 -41.84 -3.82 20.26
N GLU A 236 -42.69 -4.26 21.20
CA GLU A 236 -43.75 -5.24 20.93
C GLU A 236 -44.82 -4.68 19.98
N GLY A 237 -44.74 -5.12 18.71
CA GLY A 237 -45.75 -4.84 17.69
C GLY A 237 -45.47 -5.43 16.31
N THR A 238 -44.29 -5.98 16.05
CA THR A 238 -44.01 -6.69 14.78
C THR A 238 -43.40 -8.06 15.06
N GLU A 239 -44.14 -9.11 14.72
CA GLU A 239 -43.60 -10.47 14.70
C GLU A 239 -42.34 -10.51 13.83
N LEU A 240 -41.21 -10.83 14.45
CA LEU A 240 -39.94 -11.00 13.76
C LEU A 240 -40.04 -12.24 12.86
N ASN A 241 -39.93 -12.01 11.55
CA ASN A 241 -39.86 -13.08 10.55
C ASN A 241 -38.74 -14.08 10.95
N PRO A 242 -39.03 -15.39 11.09
CA PRO A 242 -38.06 -16.41 11.50
C PRO A 242 -36.79 -16.49 10.62
N LEU A 243 -36.82 -15.91 9.41
CA LEU A 243 -35.68 -15.80 8.50
C LEU A 243 -34.62 -14.75 8.94
N ALA A 244 -34.95 -13.83 9.86
CA ALA A 244 -34.00 -12.88 10.44
C ALA A 244 -33.21 -13.46 11.62
N ALA A 245 -33.65 -14.62 12.16
CA ALA A 245 -33.03 -15.35 13.26
C ALA A 245 -32.07 -16.45 12.79
N ASN A 246 -31.47 -16.29 11.60
CA ASN A 246 -30.50 -17.26 11.12
C ASN A 246 -29.15 -17.05 11.84
N GLU A 247 -28.88 -17.87 12.85
CA GLU A 247 -27.64 -17.95 13.63
C GLU A 247 -26.36 -18.03 12.75
N SER A 248 -26.51 -18.34 11.47
CA SER A 248 -25.42 -18.35 10.49
C SER A 248 -24.85 -16.97 10.13
N ARG A 249 -25.47 -15.85 10.54
CA ARG A 249 -25.00 -14.48 10.28
C ARG A 249 -24.12 -13.88 11.38
N PHE A 250 -24.00 -14.53 12.54
CA PHE A 250 -23.30 -13.97 13.71
C PHE A 250 -22.04 -14.74 14.14
N SER A 251 -21.69 -15.80 13.40
CA SER A 251 -20.40 -16.48 13.57
C SER A 251 -19.28 -15.60 13.02
N SER A 252 -18.58 -14.87 13.90
CA SER A 252 -17.36 -14.13 13.55
C SER A 252 -16.35 -15.06 12.85
N ARG A 253 -16.14 -14.86 11.55
CA ARG A 253 -15.27 -15.69 10.68
C ARG A 253 -13.87 -15.09 10.51
N ASP A 254 -13.38 -14.37 11.53
CA ASP A 254 -12.16 -13.57 11.45
C ASP A 254 -12.21 -12.50 10.32
N GLU A 255 -13.40 -12.12 9.83
CA GLU A 255 -13.57 -11.21 8.68
C GLU A 255 -12.90 -9.84 8.94
N LEU A 256 -13.23 -9.19 10.06
CA LEU A 256 -12.58 -7.95 10.51
C LEU A 256 -11.05 -8.06 10.52
N LYS A 257 -10.51 -9.17 11.02
CA LYS A 257 -9.05 -9.39 11.12
C LYS A 257 -8.40 -9.42 9.75
N TYR A 258 -9.02 -10.09 8.77
CA TYR A 258 -8.52 -10.12 7.40
C TYR A 258 -8.75 -8.79 6.67
N SER A 259 -9.84 -8.09 6.97
CA SER A 259 -10.16 -6.78 6.40
C SER A 259 -9.14 -5.71 6.83
N LEU A 260 -8.85 -5.60 8.13
CA LEU A 260 -7.81 -4.71 8.66
C LEU A 260 -6.43 -5.01 8.06
N ARG A 261 -6.10 -6.30 7.88
CA ARG A 261 -4.84 -6.70 7.22
C ARG A 261 -4.80 -6.29 5.75
N SER A 262 -5.94 -6.29 5.06
CA SER A 262 -6.02 -5.84 3.67
C SER A 262 -5.78 -4.33 3.55
N VAL A 263 -6.27 -3.53 4.50
CA VAL A 263 -5.96 -2.09 4.60
C VAL A 263 -4.48 -1.88 4.84
N ALA A 264 -3.90 -2.55 5.84
CA ALA A 264 -2.47 -2.44 6.14
C ALA A 264 -1.58 -2.83 4.95
N ALA A 265 -2.02 -3.80 4.13
CA ALA A 265 -1.31 -4.29 2.96
C ALA A 265 -1.38 -3.35 1.75
N PHE A 266 -2.56 -2.81 1.46
CA PHE A 266 -2.88 -2.25 0.14
C PHE A 266 -3.35 -0.80 0.17
N ALA A 267 -3.58 -0.26 1.37
CA ALA A 267 -3.89 1.14 1.62
C ALA A 267 -2.99 1.65 2.77
N ASP A 268 -1.69 1.41 2.67
CA ASP A 268 -0.71 1.77 3.72
C ASP A 268 -0.51 3.28 3.89
N TRP A 269 -1.16 4.09 3.04
CA TRP A 269 -1.33 5.54 3.18
C TRP A 269 -2.38 5.96 4.23
N VAL A 270 -3.23 5.03 4.71
CA VAL A 270 -4.20 5.31 5.77
C VAL A 270 -3.48 5.75 7.03
N ARG A 271 -3.82 6.93 7.55
CA ARG A 271 -3.22 7.50 8.75
C ARG A 271 -3.58 6.68 9.97
N HIS A 272 -4.89 6.57 10.26
CA HIS A 272 -5.41 5.93 11.47
C HIS A 272 -6.62 5.04 11.19
N ILE A 273 -6.84 4.03 12.03
CA ILE A 273 -8.03 3.18 11.98
C ILE A 273 -8.83 3.36 13.28
N TYR A 274 -10.11 3.67 13.16
CA TYR A 274 -11.06 3.68 14.27
C TYR A 274 -11.97 2.46 14.17
N LEU A 275 -12.03 1.65 15.22
CA LEU A 275 -12.91 0.50 15.32
C LEU A 275 -14.06 0.84 16.27
N VAL A 276 -15.23 1.15 15.71
CA VAL A 276 -16.43 1.51 16.46
C VAL A 276 -17.20 0.24 16.83
N THR A 277 -17.41 0.02 18.13
CA THR A 277 -18.01 -1.21 18.67
C THR A 277 -19.07 -0.92 19.73
N ASP A 278 -19.77 -1.96 20.21
CA ASP A 278 -20.66 -1.90 21.38
C ASP A 278 -19.91 -2.27 22.68
N ASP A 279 -18.81 -1.56 22.97
CA ASP A 279 -17.86 -1.77 24.08
C ASP A 279 -17.06 -3.07 23.99
N GLN A 280 -17.05 -3.70 22.82
CA GLN A 280 -16.31 -4.94 22.58
C GLN A 280 -14.92 -4.64 22.02
N VAL A 281 -13.97 -5.50 22.36
CA VAL A 281 -12.60 -5.48 21.81
C VAL A 281 -12.31 -6.89 21.27
N PRO A 282 -11.94 -7.05 19.99
CA PRO A 282 -11.53 -8.37 19.49
C PRO A 282 -10.29 -8.88 20.25
N ASP A 283 -10.33 -10.12 20.76
CA ASP A 283 -9.25 -10.69 21.58
C ASP A 283 -7.86 -10.73 20.88
N TRP A 284 -7.86 -10.74 19.55
CA TRP A 284 -6.64 -10.77 18.74
C TRP A 284 -6.10 -9.37 18.42
N LEU A 285 -6.84 -8.30 18.74
CA LEU A 285 -6.46 -6.93 18.42
C LEU A 285 -5.45 -6.39 19.45
N ASP A 286 -4.31 -5.93 18.97
CA ASP A 286 -3.32 -5.24 19.80
C ASP A 286 -3.70 -3.76 19.97
N THR A 287 -4.26 -3.44 21.14
CA THR A 287 -4.70 -2.08 21.49
C THR A 287 -3.56 -1.18 21.97
N SER A 288 -2.32 -1.69 22.05
CA SER A 288 -1.14 -0.86 22.37
C SER A 288 -0.59 -0.11 21.16
N SER A 289 -1.12 -0.38 19.96
CA SER A 289 -0.70 0.24 18.71
C SER A 289 -1.35 1.60 18.48
N ASP A 290 -0.54 2.64 18.32
CA ASP A 290 -0.98 3.99 17.98
C ASP A 290 -1.69 4.14 16.61
N ARG A 291 -1.82 3.06 15.82
CA ARG A 291 -2.55 3.07 14.53
C ARG A 291 -4.02 2.66 14.61
N VAL A 292 -4.48 2.12 15.74
CA VAL A 292 -5.86 1.64 15.90
C VAL A 292 -6.45 2.12 17.22
N THR A 293 -7.61 2.77 17.17
CA THR A 293 -8.36 3.16 18.37
C THR A 293 -9.70 2.43 18.38
N VAL A 294 -10.01 1.71 19.46
CA VAL A 294 -11.36 1.18 19.68
C VAL A 294 -12.22 2.26 20.32
N VAL A 295 -13.39 2.51 19.75
CA VAL A 295 -14.31 3.56 20.18
C VAL A 295 -15.67 2.94 20.49
N SER A 296 -16.22 3.24 21.67
CA SER A 296 -17.61 2.89 21.95
C SER A 296 -18.54 3.76 21.12
N HIS A 297 -19.47 3.16 20.38
CA HIS A 297 -20.45 3.96 19.63
C HIS A 297 -21.31 4.83 20.57
N LYS A 298 -21.47 4.44 21.83
CA LYS A 298 -22.28 5.18 22.83
C LYS A 298 -21.72 6.58 23.09
N GLU A 299 -20.40 6.72 23.03
CA GLU A 299 -19.69 7.99 23.22
C GLU A 299 -19.92 8.97 22.06
N LEU A 300 -20.40 8.48 20.91
CA LEU A 300 -20.64 9.27 19.71
C LEU A 300 -22.06 9.84 19.64
N PHE A 301 -23.00 9.29 20.43
CA PHE A 301 -24.38 9.79 20.47
C PHE A 301 -24.47 11.03 21.36
N PRO A 302 -25.02 12.14 20.84
CA PRO A 302 -25.11 13.40 21.58
C PRO A 302 -26.25 13.37 22.59
N ASP A 303 -27.25 12.52 22.35
CA ASP A 303 -28.37 12.28 23.24
C ASP A 303 -28.38 10.80 23.65
N SER A 304 -28.15 10.55 24.93
CA SER A 304 -28.18 9.22 25.52
C SER A 304 -29.56 8.56 25.47
N SER A 305 -30.64 9.31 25.25
CA SER A 305 -32.00 8.75 25.13
C SER A 305 -32.17 7.86 23.89
N ALA A 306 -31.31 8.04 22.89
CA ALA A 306 -31.25 7.21 21.68
C ALA A 306 -30.54 5.86 21.90
N LEU A 307 -30.00 5.61 23.11
CA LEU A 307 -29.30 4.39 23.47
C LEU A 307 -30.15 3.47 24.38
N PRO A 308 -29.98 2.14 24.32
CA PRO A 308 -29.08 1.41 23.43
C PRO A 308 -29.61 1.34 22.00
N THR A 309 -28.73 1.48 21.00
CA THR A 309 -29.06 1.27 19.59
C THR A 309 -28.28 0.09 19.03
N PHE A 310 -28.95 -0.75 18.24
CA PHE A 310 -28.36 -1.86 17.51
C PHE A 310 -28.52 -1.67 15.99
N ASN A 311 -28.92 -0.46 15.57
CA ASN A 311 -29.12 -0.09 14.18
C ASN A 311 -27.83 0.53 13.63
N SER A 312 -27.19 -0.16 12.67
CA SER A 312 -25.95 0.30 12.05
C SER A 312 -26.12 1.68 11.39
N HIS A 313 -27.25 1.96 10.75
CA HIS A 313 -27.48 3.27 10.12
C HIS A 313 -27.50 4.40 11.14
N ALA A 314 -28.05 4.17 12.34
CA ALA A 314 -28.02 5.19 13.39
C ALA A 314 -26.58 5.47 13.84
N ILE A 315 -25.77 4.43 14.00
CA ILE A 315 -24.35 4.54 14.37
C ILE A 315 -23.55 5.24 13.26
N GLU A 316 -23.78 4.89 12.00
CA GLU A 316 -23.15 5.49 10.82
C GLU A 316 -23.35 7.01 10.78
N THR A 317 -24.52 7.52 11.19
CA THR A 317 -24.80 8.96 11.20
C THR A 317 -23.94 9.77 12.16
N VAL A 318 -23.31 9.14 13.17
CA VAL A 318 -22.55 9.83 14.23
C VAL A 318 -21.05 9.59 14.17
N LEU A 319 -20.54 8.83 13.18
CA LEU A 319 -19.11 8.50 13.06
C LEU A 319 -18.22 9.74 12.96
N HIS A 320 -18.70 10.81 12.33
CA HIS A 320 -17.99 12.09 12.22
C HIS A 320 -17.67 12.74 13.58
N ARG A 321 -18.25 12.27 14.69
CA ARG A 321 -17.98 12.78 16.05
C ARG A 321 -16.83 12.08 16.76
N ILE A 322 -16.18 11.10 16.14
CA ILE A 322 -15.02 10.42 16.73
C ILE A 322 -13.92 11.46 17.01
N PRO A 323 -13.45 11.60 18.27
CA PRO A 323 -12.38 12.55 18.58
C PRO A 323 -11.09 12.23 17.82
N GLY A 324 -10.53 13.22 17.13
CA GLY A 324 -9.28 13.08 16.36
C GLY A 324 -9.44 12.49 14.96
N LEU A 325 -10.67 12.15 14.54
CA LEU A 325 -10.96 11.71 13.18
C LEU A 325 -10.58 12.81 12.17
N SER A 326 -9.95 12.43 11.07
CA SER A 326 -9.66 13.33 9.96
C SER A 326 -10.96 13.82 9.31
N GLU A 327 -10.93 15.05 8.76
CA GLU A 327 -11.99 15.58 7.88
C GLU A 327 -12.29 14.63 6.71
N HIS A 328 -11.29 13.87 6.25
CA HIS A 328 -11.43 12.86 5.21
C HIS A 328 -11.26 11.48 5.82
N PHE A 329 -12.31 10.66 5.77
CA PHE A 329 -12.25 9.29 6.22
C PHE A 329 -13.06 8.36 5.33
N LEU A 330 -12.70 7.09 5.32
CA LEU A 330 -13.45 6.03 4.66
C LEU A 330 -14.23 5.25 5.71
N TYR A 331 -15.53 5.05 5.47
CA TYR A 331 -16.28 4.02 6.18
C TYR A 331 -16.08 2.67 5.50
N MET A 332 -15.77 1.64 6.28
CA MET A 332 -15.64 0.26 5.80
C MET A 332 -16.39 -0.70 6.73
N ASN A 333 -17.19 -1.58 6.15
CA ASN A 333 -17.69 -2.75 6.88
C ASN A 333 -16.56 -3.77 7.08
N ASP A 334 -16.71 -4.64 8.09
CA ASP A 334 -15.73 -5.66 8.46
C ASP A 334 -15.59 -6.81 7.44
N ASP A 335 -16.56 -6.95 6.53
CA ASP A 335 -16.58 -7.92 5.42
C ASP A 335 -16.05 -7.37 4.09
N VAL A 336 -15.54 -6.13 4.07
CA VAL A 336 -14.93 -5.51 2.89
C VAL A 336 -13.43 -5.75 2.88
N PHE A 337 -12.90 -6.25 1.76
CA PHE A 337 -11.47 -6.54 1.60
C PHE A 337 -10.86 -5.80 0.41
N ILE A 338 -9.70 -5.20 0.63
CA ILE A 338 -8.90 -4.62 -0.45
C ILE A 338 -8.03 -5.73 -1.06
N GLY A 339 -8.23 -6.04 -2.34
CA GLY A 339 -7.55 -7.15 -3.02
C GLY A 339 -6.29 -6.76 -3.80
N ARG A 340 -5.97 -5.47 -3.90
CA ARG A 340 -4.83 -4.92 -4.65
C ARG A 340 -4.46 -3.55 -4.11
N PRO A 341 -3.22 -3.08 -4.29
CA PRO A 341 -2.84 -1.71 -3.96
C PRO A 341 -3.82 -0.70 -4.56
N ILE A 342 -4.25 0.27 -3.75
CA ILE A 342 -5.11 1.38 -4.15
C ILE A 342 -4.48 2.70 -3.68
N THR A 343 -4.84 3.80 -4.34
CA THR A 343 -4.44 5.16 -3.93
C THR A 343 -5.64 5.90 -3.35
N PRO A 344 -5.41 6.98 -2.56
CA PRO A 344 -6.48 7.85 -2.08
C PRO A 344 -7.43 8.34 -3.19
N ASP A 345 -6.88 8.56 -4.39
CA ASP A 345 -7.57 9.17 -5.54
C ASP A 345 -8.68 8.28 -6.12
N LEU A 346 -8.76 7.03 -5.66
CA LEU A 346 -9.90 6.15 -5.93
C LEU A 346 -11.18 6.62 -5.24
N PHE A 347 -11.05 7.30 -4.10
CA PHE A 347 -12.17 7.72 -3.26
C PHE A 347 -12.36 9.22 -3.21
N PHE A 348 -11.25 9.95 -3.21
CA PHE A 348 -11.28 11.40 -3.14
C PHE A 348 -10.71 11.99 -4.42
N SER A 349 -11.44 12.92 -5.03
CA SER A 349 -10.86 13.72 -6.12
C SER A 349 -10.28 15.01 -5.55
N SER A 350 -9.12 15.42 -6.02
CA SER A 350 -8.57 16.74 -5.68
C SER A 350 -9.44 17.92 -6.17
N VAL A 351 -10.37 17.65 -7.08
CA VAL A 351 -11.30 18.62 -7.68
C VAL A 351 -12.62 18.72 -6.91
N GLY A 352 -12.78 17.97 -5.81
CA GLY A 352 -13.96 17.98 -4.96
C GLY A 352 -15.06 17.05 -5.49
N GLY A 353 -15.31 15.99 -4.74
CA GLY A 353 -16.42 15.05 -4.92
C GLY A 353 -16.60 14.23 -3.67
#